data_AF-A0A3N2QEM2-F1
#
_entry.id   AF-A0A3N2QEM2-F1
#
_cell.length_a   1.000
_cell.length_b   1.000
_cell.length_c   1.000
_cell.angle_alpha   90.00
_cell.angle_beta   90.00
_cell.angle_gamma   90.00
#
_symmetry.space_group_name_H-M   'P 1'
#
loop_
_entity.id
_entity.type
_entity.pdbx_description
1 polymer ?
#
loop_
_entity_poly.entity_id
_entity_poly.type
_entity_poly.pdbx_seq_one_letter_code
_entity_poly.pdbx_strand_id
1 'polypeptide(L)'
;MYPRIKASALKSSPILAAVLLAACGGGGGDSSSEGPTSAKANSSADLPPGAYYTVINYDSGGSDEAVTFLSSSGKFVTAVDSPDITIGTLKFGSDNSITGTGTDVFYTTSWETSSGSVSGSIQAKGNATLTATAPGYESTVTLEREDDYSDRGVTLAEVSDTYSMTASGSTTTITIAADGSLTGSDTSGCVYNGQLTIPDTDYNVFEVSFKASNCGGSDGELRNGQYSGLGAYDPEKDEVQFLGSDGEVAAAFLGTRT
;
A
#
# COMPACT_ATOMS: atom_id res chain seq x y z
N MET A 1 -3.13 2.59 -20.53
CA MET A 1 -2.89 1.18 -20.15
C MET A 1 -1.73 1.19 -19.18
N TYR A 2 -2.02 1.24 -17.89
CA TYR A 2 -0.99 1.30 -16.84
C TYR A 2 -0.24 -0.04 -16.81
N PRO A 3 1.09 -0.05 -16.57
CA PRO A 3 1.78 -1.30 -16.30
C PRO A 3 1.12 -1.92 -15.07
N ARG A 4 0.53 -3.10 -15.22
CA ARG A 4 0.03 -3.89 -14.09
C ARG A 4 1.13 -3.91 -13.03
N ILE A 5 0.79 -3.63 -11.77
CA ILE A 5 1.60 -4.09 -10.64
C ILE A 5 1.61 -5.60 -10.79
N LYS A 6 2.64 -6.13 -11.45
CA LYS A 6 2.68 -7.53 -11.81
C LYS A 6 2.83 -8.28 -10.50
N ALA A 7 1.79 -9.01 -10.08
CA ALA A 7 1.92 -10.07 -9.09
C ALA A 7 3.05 -11.05 -9.47
N SER A 8 3.43 -11.12 -10.76
CA SER A 8 4.59 -11.86 -11.27
C SER A 8 5.95 -11.35 -10.79
N ALA A 9 6.07 -10.11 -10.29
CA ALA A 9 7.30 -9.58 -9.71
C ALA A 9 7.52 -10.01 -8.25
N LEU A 10 6.47 -10.51 -7.58
CA LEU A 10 6.54 -10.99 -6.19
C LEU A 10 6.89 -12.50 -6.11
N LYS A 11 6.62 -13.27 -7.17
CA LYS A 11 6.88 -14.73 -7.22
C LYS A 11 8.24 -15.14 -7.80
N SER A 12 9.32 -14.39 -7.57
CA SER A 12 10.67 -14.88 -7.93
C SER A 12 11.28 -15.71 -6.81
N SER A 13 11.14 -17.04 -6.96
CA SER A 13 11.63 -18.11 -6.09
C SER A 13 13.11 -18.02 -5.66
N PRO A 14 13.49 -18.72 -4.56
CA PRO A 14 14.72 -18.51 -3.81
C PRO A 14 15.93 -19.17 -4.47
N ILE A 15 17.05 -18.43 -4.56
CA ILE A 15 18.38 -19.05 -4.70
C ILE A 15 18.90 -19.37 -3.32
N LEU A 16 18.85 -20.67 -3.01
CA LEU A 16 19.51 -21.32 -1.89
C LEU A 16 21.03 -21.05 -1.96
N ALA A 17 21.55 -20.22 -1.05
CA ALA A 17 22.98 -20.15 -0.75
C ALA A 17 23.17 -20.08 0.76
N ALA A 18 23.53 -21.22 1.35
CA ALA A 18 23.95 -21.33 2.74
C ALA A 18 25.31 -20.68 2.95
N VAL A 19 25.42 -19.79 3.93
CA VAL A 19 26.68 -19.55 4.67
C VAL A 19 26.36 -19.35 6.15
N LEU A 20 26.86 -20.29 6.95
CA LEU A 20 26.98 -20.19 8.40
C LEU A 20 28.07 -19.17 8.75
N LEU A 21 27.85 -18.33 9.78
CA LEU A 21 28.86 -18.00 10.81
C LEU A 21 28.21 -17.27 11.99
N ALA A 22 28.56 -17.73 13.19
CA ALA A 22 28.09 -17.26 14.48
C ALA A 22 28.83 -16.00 14.95
N ALA A 23 28.16 -15.16 15.76
CA ALA A 23 28.82 -14.36 16.79
C ALA A 23 27.85 -14.02 17.94
N CYS A 24 28.33 -14.20 19.16
CA CYS A 24 27.69 -13.91 20.44
C CYS A 24 28.38 -12.67 21.05
N GLY A 25 27.61 -11.81 21.71
CA GLY A 25 28.06 -10.72 22.59
C GLY A 25 26.93 -9.68 22.72
N GLY A 26 26.18 -9.62 23.84
CA GLY A 26 26.51 -8.89 25.08
C GLY A 26 26.24 -7.38 24.91
N GLY A 27 25.52 -6.61 25.74
CA GLY A 27 24.85 -6.78 27.02
C GLY A 27 24.59 -5.36 27.59
N GLY A 28 23.35 -5.08 28.03
CA GLY A 28 22.97 -4.10 29.10
C GLY A 28 23.07 -2.58 28.87
N GLY A 29 21.96 -1.86 29.12
CA GLY A 29 22.00 -0.44 29.51
C GLY A 29 20.74 0.38 29.20
N ASP A 30 19.81 0.42 30.15
CA ASP A 30 18.62 1.30 30.21
C ASP A 30 18.94 2.79 30.06
N SER A 31 18.16 3.51 29.24
CA SER A 31 17.90 4.96 29.41
C SER A 31 16.57 5.31 28.75
N SER A 32 15.55 5.54 29.56
CA SER A 32 14.21 5.96 29.14
C SER A 32 14.23 7.44 28.78
N SER A 33 13.97 7.77 27.51
CA SER A 33 13.54 9.11 27.09
C SER A 33 12.25 8.97 26.29
N GLU A 34 11.15 9.43 26.87
CA GLU A 34 9.83 9.44 26.24
C GLU A 34 9.85 10.35 25.01
N GLY A 35 9.97 9.73 23.84
CA GLY A 35 9.70 10.32 22.54
C GLY A 35 8.19 10.30 22.23
N PRO A 36 7.76 11.00 21.17
CA PRO A 36 6.36 11.21 20.86
C PRO A 36 5.67 9.87 20.66
N THR A 37 4.53 9.69 21.31
CA THR A 37 3.70 8.49 21.30
C THR A 37 3.42 8.02 19.87
N SER A 38 4.12 6.96 19.43
CA SER A 38 3.73 6.17 18.26
C SER A 38 2.29 5.70 18.45
N ALA A 39 1.45 5.92 17.44
CA ALA A 39 0.11 5.37 17.41
C ALA A 39 0.20 3.87 17.68
N LYS A 40 -0.59 3.39 18.64
CA LYS A 40 -0.61 1.98 19.03
C LYS A 40 -0.92 1.14 17.79
N ALA A 41 -0.02 0.22 17.43
CA ALA A 41 -0.18 -0.68 16.30
C ALA A 41 -1.54 -1.40 16.40
N ASN A 42 -2.33 -1.29 15.34
CA ASN A 42 -3.59 -1.99 15.14
C ASN A 42 -3.35 -3.11 14.11
N SER A 43 -2.34 -3.93 14.37
CA SER A 43 -1.97 -5.11 13.59
C SER A 43 -1.98 -6.36 14.48
N SER A 44 -2.31 -7.51 13.90
CA SER A 44 -2.15 -8.80 14.56
C SER A 44 -0.73 -9.32 14.33
N ALA A 45 -0.13 -9.95 15.35
CA ALA A 45 1.16 -10.63 15.18
C ALA A 45 1.10 -11.76 14.13
N ASP A 46 -0.08 -12.36 13.96
CA ASP A 46 -0.30 -13.43 13.00
C ASP A 46 -0.73 -12.93 11.61
N LEU A 47 -1.05 -11.64 11.45
CA LEU A 47 -1.23 -10.99 10.14
C LEU A 47 -0.46 -9.67 10.12
N PRO A 48 0.88 -9.73 10.04
CA PRO A 48 1.73 -8.56 10.19
C PRO A 48 1.60 -7.59 9.00
N PRO A 49 1.98 -6.31 9.14
CA PRO A 49 2.04 -5.37 8.04
C PRO A 49 2.87 -5.90 6.86
N GLY A 50 2.59 -5.44 5.65
CA GLY A 50 3.32 -5.90 4.47
C GLY A 50 2.52 -5.82 3.17
N ALA A 51 3.10 -6.42 2.14
CA ALA A 51 2.46 -6.70 0.87
C ALA A 51 1.88 -8.12 0.89
N TYR A 52 0.71 -8.27 0.27
CA TYR A 52 -0.01 -9.52 0.17
C TYR A 52 -0.37 -9.78 -1.28
N TYR A 53 -0.16 -11.01 -1.73
CA TYR A 53 -0.85 -11.54 -2.89
C TYR A 53 -2.30 -11.82 -2.50
N THR A 54 -3.20 -11.24 -3.26
CA THR A 54 -4.63 -11.23 -2.96
C THR A 54 -5.38 -11.93 -4.09
N VAL A 55 -6.27 -12.85 -3.74
CA VAL A 55 -7.20 -13.45 -4.69
C VAL A 55 -8.62 -13.11 -4.26
N ILE A 56 -9.39 -12.54 -5.18
CA ILE A 56 -10.78 -12.13 -4.99
C ILE A 56 -11.66 -13.09 -5.78
N ASN A 57 -12.49 -13.86 -5.10
CA ASN A 57 -13.45 -14.77 -5.74
C ASN A 57 -14.85 -14.17 -5.62
N TYR A 58 -15.48 -13.90 -6.75
CA TYR A 58 -16.81 -13.27 -6.78
C TYR A 58 -17.91 -14.33 -6.72
N ASP A 59 -18.98 -14.05 -5.98
CA ASP A 59 -20.13 -14.96 -5.87
C ASP A 59 -20.88 -15.15 -7.21
N SER A 60 -20.81 -14.15 -8.10
CA SER A 60 -21.29 -14.23 -9.47
C SER A 60 -20.47 -15.20 -10.35
N GLY A 61 -19.34 -15.70 -9.83
CA GLY A 61 -18.36 -16.50 -10.54
C GLY A 61 -17.19 -15.66 -11.08
N GLY A 62 -16.04 -16.31 -11.27
CA GLY A 62 -14.80 -15.66 -11.68
C GLY A 62 -13.92 -15.26 -10.49
N SER A 63 -12.69 -14.84 -10.80
CA SER A 63 -11.71 -14.43 -9.81
C SER A 63 -10.74 -13.42 -10.38
N ASP A 64 -10.29 -12.47 -9.56
CA ASP A 64 -9.19 -11.57 -9.86
C ASP A 64 -8.01 -11.79 -8.92
N GLU A 65 -6.82 -11.49 -9.45
CA GLU A 65 -5.58 -11.40 -8.67
C GLU A 65 -5.26 -9.94 -8.41
N ALA A 66 -4.82 -9.64 -7.20
CA ALA A 66 -4.56 -8.29 -6.74
C ALA A 66 -3.32 -8.25 -5.83
N VAL A 67 -2.88 -7.03 -5.50
CA VAL A 67 -1.89 -6.79 -4.44
C VAL A 67 -2.53 -5.95 -3.36
N THR A 68 -2.38 -6.35 -2.10
CA THR A 68 -2.82 -5.57 -0.94
C THR A 68 -1.63 -5.11 -0.12
N PHE A 69 -1.55 -3.81 0.16
CA PHE A 69 -0.68 -3.28 1.22
C PHE A 69 -1.47 -3.14 2.50
N LEU A 70 -0.90 -3.59 3.62
CA LEU A 70 -1.45 -3.47 4.96
C LEU A 70 -0.44 -2.77 5.87
N SER A 71 -0.85 -1.64 6.46
CA SER A 71 -0.05 -0.86 7.41
C SER A 71 -0.24 -1.37 8.85
N SER A 72 0.72 -1.08 9.75
CA SER A 72 0.59 -1.32 11.19
C SER A 72 -0.52 -0.52 11.85
N SER A 73 -1.05 0.51 11.20
CA SER A 73 -2.26 1.23 11.64
C SER A 73 -3.57 0.46 11.35
N GLY A 74 -3.49 -0.65 10.61
CA GLY A 74 -4.64 -1.40 10.12
C GLY A 74 -5.24 -0.83 8.83
N LYS A 75 -4.72 0.28 8.30
CA LYS A 75 -5.10 0.75 6.96
C LYS A 75 -4.66 -0.27 5.91
N PHE A 76 -5.46 -0.44 4.87
CA PHE A 76 -5.09 -1.23 3.71
C PHE A 76 -5.44 -0.53 2.39
N VAL A 77 -4.73 -0.89 1.33
CA VAL A 77 -5.08 -0.58 -0.06
C VAL A 77 -4.88 -1.84 -0.88
N THR A 78 -5.90 -2.25 -1.62
CA THR A 78 -5.85 -3.33 -2.60
C THR A 78 -5.92 -2.74 -3.99
N ALA A 79 -4.98 -3.10 -4.88
CA ALA A 79 -5.07 -2.79 -6.30
C ALA A 79 -5.45 -4.05 -7.08
N VAL A 80 -6.62 -4.02 -7.72
CA VAL A 80 -7.14 -5.13 -8.54
C VAL A 80 -6.71 -4.93 -9.99
N ASP A 81 -7.05 -3.79 -10.56
CA ASP A 81 -6.47 -3.25 -11.80
C ASP A 81 -6.22 -1.75 -11.59
N SER A 82 -5.52 -1.04 -12.47
CA SER A 82 -5.35 0.42 -12.33
C SER A 82 -6.26 1.16 -13.32
N PRO A 83 -7.25 1.95 -12.86
CA PRO A 83 -7.35 2.54 -11.52
C PRO A 83 -8.54 2.01 -10.68
N ASP A 84 -8.59 0.70 -10.44
CA ASP A 84 -9.54 0.02 -9.56
C ASP A 84 -8.84 -0.38 -8.25
N ILE A 85 -9.12 0.39 -7.19
CA ILE A 85 -8.54 0.15 -5.87
C ILE A 85 -9.62 0.08 -4.81
N THR A 86 -9.38 -0.75 -3.81
CA THR A 86 -10.14 -0.72 -2.55
C THR A 86 -9.26 -0.16 -1.44
N ILE A 87 -9.68 0.91 -0.78
CA ILE A 87 -9.00 1.48 0.40
C ILE A 87 -9.83 1.21 1.64
N GLY A 88 -9.20 0.99 2.79
CA GLY A 88 -9.98 0.75 4.00
C GLY A 88 -9.18 0.59 5.28
N THR A 89 -9.86 0.07 6.30
CA THR A 89 -9.24 -0.25 7.58
C THR A 89 -9.70 -1.61 8.08
N LEU A 90 -8.77 -2.38 8.63
CA LEU A 90 -9.00 -3.63 9.34
C LEU A 90 -8.77 -3.42 10.84
N LYS A 91 -9.46 -4.23 11.63
CA LYS A 91 -9.35 -4.36 13.08
C LYS A 91 -9.26 -5.83 13.42
N PHE A 92 -8.37 -6.14 14.34
CA PHE A 92 -8.04 -7.51 14.71
C PHE A 92 -8.60 -7.83 16.10
N GLY A 93 -9.41 -8.87 16.18
CA GLY A 93 -9.88 -9.45 17.43
C GLY A 93 -8.83 -10.36 18.06
N SER A 94 -8.99 -10.64 19.35
CA SER A 94 -8.10 -11.56 20.09
C SER A 94 -8.29 -13.04 19.73
N ASP A 95 -9.34 -13.36 18.99
CA ASP A 95 -9.77 -14.70 18.57
C ASP A 95 -9.48 -14.94 17.07
N ASN A 96 -8.48 -14.27 16.52
CA ASN A 96 -8.14 -14.27 15.10
C ASN A 96 -9.23 -13.71 14.18
N SER A 97 -10.31 -13.13 14.72
CA SER A 97 -11.31 -12.45 13.91
C SER A 97 -10.76 -11.16 13.29
N ILE A 98 -11.20 -10.88 12.08
CA ILE A 98 -10.91 -9.64 11.36
C ILE A 98 -12.23 -8.96 11.08
N THR A 99 -12.30 -7.65 11.34
CA THR A 99 -13.43 -6.80 10.94
C THR A 99 -12.91 -5.53 10.32
N GLY A 100 -13.70 -4.85 9.50
CA GLY A 100 -13.23 -3.67 8.81
C GLY A 100 -14.26 -3.06 7.88
N THR A 101 -13.80 -2.01 7.20
CA THR A 101 -14.55 -1.32 6.15
C THR A 101 -13.63 -1.09 4.96
N GLY A 102 -14.21 -1.09 3.77
CA GLY A 102 -13.51 -0.75 2.53
C GLY A 102 -14.38 0.12 1.64
N THR A 103 -13.74 0.97 0.86
CA THR A 103 -14.34 1.72 -0.23
C THR A 103 -13.59 1.37 -1.49
N ASP A 104 -14.30 0.76 -2.41
CA ASP A 104 -13.86 0.53 -3.77
C ASP A 104 -13.99 1.82 -4.57
N VAL A 105 -12.96 2.15 -5.35
CA VAL A 105 -12.86 3.36 -6.17
C VAL A 105 -12.35 2.93 -7.54
N PHE A 106 -13.23 3.01 -8.53
CA PHE A 106 -12.97 2.44 -9.85
C PHE A 106 -13.50 3.34 -10.96
N TYR A 107 -12.99 3.14 -12.17
CA TYR A 107 -13.39 3.90 -13.35
C TYR A 107 -14.00 2.98 -14.40
N THR A 108 -15.27 3.21 -14.75
CA THR A 108 -15.92 2.53 -15.87
C THR A 108 -16.03 3.49 -17.07
N THR A 109 -17.02 4.38 -17.01
CA THR A 109 -17.27 5.51 -17.91
C THR A 109 -17.17 6.84 -17.17
N SER A 110 -17.25 6.78 -15.84
CA SER A 110 -16.95 7.82 -14.87
C SER A 110 -16.34 7.17 -13.63
N TRP A 111 -15.80 7.98 -12.73
CA TRP A 111 -15.43 7.52 -11.40
C TRP A 111 -16.67 7.10 -10.61
N GLU A 112 -16.56 5.96 -9.96
CA GLU A 112 -17.59 5.38 -9.12
C GLU A 112 -16.96 4.87 -7.82
N THR A 113 -17.79 4.82 -6.78
CA THR A 113 -17.36 4.30 -5.49
C THR A 113 -18.38 3.34 -4.92
N SER A 114 -17.92 2.26 -4.30
CA SER A 114 -18.76 1.32 -3.57
C SER A 114 -18.19 1.05 -2.19
N SER A 115 -18.92 1.44 -1.15
CA SER A 115 -18.47 1.24 0.24
C SER A 115 -19.14 0.02 0.87
N GLY A 116 -18.38 -0.70 1.67
CA GLY A 116 -18.78 -1.96 2.24
C GLY A 116 -18.06 -2.31 3.54
N SER A 117 -18.38 -3.50 4.05
CA SER A 117 -17.74 -4.10 5.22
C SER A 117 -16.81 -5.22 4.80
N VAL A 118 -15.77 -5.43 5.61
CA VAL A 118 -14.88 -6.58 5.52
C VAL A 118 -14.96 -7.35 6.83
N SER A 119 -15.08 -8.67 6.76
CA SER A 119 -15.02 -9.55 7.94
C SER A 119 -14.31 -10.85 7.61
N GLY A 120 -13.75 -11.55 8.58
CA GLY A 120 -13.06 -12.80 8.30
C GLY A 120 -12.22 -13.29 9.46
N SER A 121 -11.21 -14.10 9.15
CA SER A 121 -10.29 -14.60 10.17
C SER A 121 -8.91 -14.94 9.61
N ILE A 122 -7.92 -14.83 10.49
CA ILE A 122 -6.55 -15.29 10.25
C ILE A 122 -6.54 -16.81 10.28
N GLN A 123 -6.09 -17.43 9.19
CA GLN A 123 -6.04 -18.89 9.05
C GLN A 123 -4.71 -19.45 9.55
N ALA A 124 -3.63 -18.73 9.29
CA ALA A 124 -2.27 -19.02 9.74
C ALA A 124 -1.46 -17.72 9.71
N LYS A 125 -0.22 -17.75 10.22
CA LYS A 125 0.67 -16.60 10.13
C LYS A 125 0.79 -16.13 8.66
N GLY A 126 0.56 -14.84 8.42
CA GLY A 126 0.62 -14.22 7.09
C GLY A 126 -0.53 -14.60 6.16
N ASN A 127 -1.54 -15.35 6.64
CA ASN A 127 -2.63 -15.85 5.80
C ASN A 127 -4.00 -15.55 6.41
N ALA A 128 -4.89 -14.95 5.62
CA ALA A 128 -6.25 -14.65 6.05
C ALA A 128 -7.28 -14.94 4.96
N THR A 129 -8.49 -15.27 5.40
CA THR A 129 -9.67 -15.34 4.53
C THR A 129 -10.67 -14.31 5.02
N LEU A 130 -11.13 -13.48 4.09
CA LEU A 130 -12.07 -12.40 4.32
C LEU A 130 -13.29 -12.57 3.42
N THR A 131 -14.41 -12.03 3.87
CA THR A 131 -15.61 -11.76 3.09
C THR A 131 -15.73 -10.24 3.00
N ALA A 132 -15.80 -9.74 1.76
CA ALA A 132 -16.09 -8.35 1.47
C ALA A 132 -17.54 -8.23 0.97
N THR A 133 -18.30 -7.31 1.55
CA THR A 133 -19.73 -7.13 1.23
C THR A 133 -20.03 -5.65 1.00
N ALA A 134 -20.71 -5.34 -0.10
CA ALA A 134 -21.23 -4.03 -0.43
C ALA A 134 -22.63 -4.17 -1.10
N PRO A 135 -23.39 -3.09 -1.35
CA PRO A 135 -24.71 -3.21 -1.98
C PRO A 135 -24.65 -3.95 -3.33
N GLY A 136 -25.25 -5.15 -3.38
CA GLY A 136 -25.27 -5.98 -4.59
C GLY A 136 -23.95 -6.71 -4.90
N TYR A 137 -23.01 -6.72 -3.97
CA TYR A 137 -21.68 -7.31 -4.13
C TYR A 137 -21.29 -8.12 -2.89
N GLU A 138 -20.82 -9.34 -3.12
CA GLU A 138 -20.18 -10.17 -2.11
C GLU A 138 -19.03 -10.96 -2.77
N SER A 139 -17.90 -11.05 -2.06
CA SER A 139 -16.74 -11.81 -2.50
C SER A 139 -16.00 -12.44 -1.34
N THR A 140 -15.35 -13.56 -1.63
CA THR A 140 -14.38 -14.19 -0.72
C THR A 140 -12.97 -13.80 -1.16
N VAL A 141 -12.22 -13.18 -0.26
CA VAL A 141 -10.86 -12.69 -0.48
C VAL A 141 -9.88 -13.51 0.33
N THR A 142 -8.84 -14.03 -0.30
CA THR A 142 -7.70 -14.65 0.41
C THR A 142 -6.49 -13.74 0.34
N LEU A 143 -5.81 -13.58 1.46
CA LEU A 143 -4.56 -12.84 1.59
C LEU A 143 -3.43 -13.83 1.91
N GLU A 144 -2.36 -13.78 1.13
CA GLU A 144 -1.11 -14.50 1.37
C GLU A 144 0.04 -13.49 1.40
N ARG A 145 0.72 -13.37 2.55
CA ARG A 145 1.79 -12.38 2.73
C ARG A 145 3.04 -12.74 1.93
N GLU A 146 3.62 -11.74 1.30
CA GLU A 146 4.91 -11.84 0.61
C GLU A 146 6.04 -11.48 1.59
N ASP A 147 6.49 -12.47 2.38
CA ASP A 147 7.42 -12.25 3.50
C ASP A 147 8.75 -11.61 3.04
N ASP A 148 9.36 -12.13 1.97
CA ASP A 148 10.65 -11.62 1.47
C ASP A 148 10.59 -10.15 1.04
N TYR A 149 9.44 -9.71 0.50
CA TYR A 149 9.22 -8.31 0.13
C TYR A 149 8.87 -7.44 1.34
N SER A 150 8.09 -7.99 2.25
CA SER A 150 7.51 -7.26 3.38
C SER A 150 8.48 -7.05 4.54
N ASP A 151 9.36 -8.03 4.81
CA ASP A 151 10.30 -8.03 5.95
C ASP A 151 11.62 -7.30 5.67
N ARG A 152 11.72 -6.62 4.52
CA ARG A 152 12.92 -5.83 4.16
C ARG A 152 13.09 -4.60 5.06
N GLY A 153 12.03 -4.18 5.74
CA GLY A 153 11.94 -2.88 6.38
C GLY A 153 12.00 -1.73 5.37
N VAL A 154 11.77 -0.52 5.87
CA VAL A 154 11.98 0.71 5.09
C VAL A 154 12.21 1.89 6.03
N THR A 155 13.05 2.83 5.61
CA THR A 155 13.32 4.08 6.31
C THR A 155 13.12 5.29 5.39
N LEU A 156 12.86 6.47 5.97
CA LEU A 156 12.73 7.71 5.19
C LEU A 156 14.01 8.04 4.42
N ALA A 157 15.17 7.67 4.95
CA ALA A 157 16.45 7.90 4.28
C ALA A 157 16.59 7.06 3.00
N GLU A 158 16.09 5.83 2.99
CA GLU A 158 16.14 4.95 1.82
C GLU A 158 15.21 5.40 0.69
N VAL A 159 14.03 5.92 1.04
CA VAL A 159 13.05 6.43 0.07
C VAL A 159 13.23 7.91 -0.27
N SER A 160 14.20 8.59 0.32
CA SER A 160 14.43 10.03 0.10
C SER A 160 15.14 10.25 -1.23
N ASP A 161 14.38 10.43 -2.31
CA ASP A 161 14.91 10.78 -3.62
C ASP A 161 13.84 11.43 -4.52
N THR A 162 14.23 11.74 -5.76
CA THR A 162 13.32 12.10 -6.83
C THR A 162 13.03 10.88 -7.70
N TYR A 163 11.74 10.66 -7.93
CA TYR A 163 11.20 9.55 -8.69
C TYR A 163 10.39 10.08 -9.86
N SER A 164 10.44 9.38 -10.99
CA SER A 164 9.70 9.74 -12.19
C SER A 164 8.94 8.55 -12.75
N MET A 165 7.73 8.83 -13.22
CA MET A 165 6.86 7.88 -13.92
C MET A 165 6.31 8.56 -15.17
N THR A 166 6.43 7.90 -16.33
CA THR A 166 5.76 8.34 -17.56
C THR A 166 4.62 7.37 -17.89
N ALA A 167 3.39 7.87 -17.89
CA ALA A 167 2.20 7.12 -18.23
C ALA A 167 1.33 7.90 -19.22
N SER A 168 0.90 7.24 -20.29
CA SER A 168 0.01 7.84 -21.31
C SER A 168 0.52 9.17 -21.88
N GLY A 169 1.84 9.35 -21.99
CA GLY A 169 2.47 10.57 -22.51
C GLY A 169 2.59 11.72 -21.50
N SER A 170 2.10 11.56 -20.28
CA SER A 170 2.34 12.49 -19.17
C SER A 170 3.46 11.96 -18.29
N THR A 171 4.39 12.83 -17.88
CA THR A 171 5.43 12.49 -16.90
C THR A 171 5.09 13.14 -15.58
N THR A 172 5.06 12.33 -14.52
CA THR A 172 4.90 12.74 -13.14
C THR A 172 6.23 12.58 -12.42
N THR A 173 6.66 13.62 -11.71
CA THR A 173 7.87 13.61 -10.89
C THR A 173 7.49 13.91 -9.44
N ILE A 174 8.02 13.10 -8.53
CA ILE A 174 7.78 13.22 -7.08
C ILE A 174 9.13 13.17 -6.38
N THR A 175 9.38 14.15 -5.52
CA THR A 175 10.53 14.18 -4.62
C THR A 175 10.04 13.91 -3.20
N ILE A 176 10.65 12.92 -2.56
CA ILE A 176 10.47 12.59 -1.14
C ILE A 176 11.74 13.05 -0.42
N ALA A 177 11.62 13.93 0.56
CA ALA A 177 12.75 14.35 1.38
C ALA A 177 12.98 13.39 2.56
N ALA A 178 14.13 13.51 3.22
CA ALA A 178 14.51 12.67 4.36
C ALA A 178 13.60 12.84 5.60
N ASP A 179 12.82 13.91 5.69
CA ASP A 179 11.77 14.10 6.70
C ASP A 179 10.40 13.55 6.26
N GLY A 180 10.34 12.93 5.08
CA GLY A 180 9.16 12.38 4.44
C GLY A 180 8.28 13.42 3.75
N SER A 181 8.65 14.70 3.74
CA SER A 181 7.91 15.70 2.96
C SER A 181 7.92 15.30 1.47
N LEU A 182 6.74 15.37 0.85
CA LEU A 182 6.52 14.96 -0.53
C LEU A 182 6.14 16.18 -1.34
N THR A 183 6.87 16.43 -2.42
CA THR A 183 6.53 17.46 -3.42
C THR A 183 6.60 16.87 -4.82
N GLY A 184 5.88 17.43 -5.77
CA GLY A 184 5.94 16.93 -7.14
C GLY A 184 5.07 17.71 -8.11
N SER A 185 5.20 17.36 -9.38
CA SER A 185 4.32 17.86 -10.43
C SER A 185 4.26 16.89 -11.60
N ASP A 186 3.24 17.03 -12.45
CA ASP A 186 3.22 16.38 -13.75
C ASP A 186 3.27 17.37 -14.92
N THR A 187 3.48 16.84 -16.13
CA THR A 187 3.54 17.64 -17.36
C THR A 187 2.23 18.35 -17.73
N SER A 188 1.12 18.05 -17.06
CA SER A 188 -0.15 18.76 -17.23
C SER A 188 -0.29 19.99 -16.31
N GLY A 189 0.67 20.19 -15.39
CA GLY A 189 0.67 21.27 -14.41
C GLY A 189 0.02 20.91 -13.07
N CYS A 190 -0.41 19.64 -12.88
CA CYS A 190 -0.87 19.15 -11.59
C CYS A 190 0.31 19.18 -10.61
N VAL A 191 0.07 19.70 -9.41
CA VAL A 191 1.07 19.86 -8.34
C VAL A 191 0.69 18.97 -7.16
N TYR A 192 1.66 18.26 -6.61
CA TYR A 192 1.51 17.35 -5.48
C TYR A 192 2.28 17.89 -4.28
N ASN A 193 1.63 18.03 -3.13
CA ASN A 193 2.30 18.40 -1.86
C ASN A 193 1.74 17.55 -0.73
N GLY A 194 2.60 16.92 0.06
CA GLY A 194 2.17 15.97 1.07
C GLY A 194 3.26 15.50 1.99
N GLN A 195 3.00 14.34 2.58
CA GLN A 195 3.86 13.68 3.56
C GLN A 195 3.78 12.17 3.36
N LEU A 196 4.95 11.53 3.45
CA LEU A 196 5.12 10.10 3.63
C LEU A 196 5.47 9.83 5.10
N THR A 197 4.86 8.81 5.68
CA THR A 197 5.17 8.34 7.04
C THR A 197 5.39 6.85 7.02
N ILE A 198 6.30 6.36 7.87
CA ILE A 198 6.57 4.93 8.03
C ILE A 198 6.12 4.56 9.44
N PRO A 199 4.93 3.96 9.60
CA PRO A 199 4.38 3.63 10.91
C PRO A 199 5.20 2.57 11.65
N ASP A 200 5.88 1.70 10.91
CA ASP A 200 6.71 0.62 11.44
C ASP A 200 7.85 0.35 10.45
N THR A 201 9.09 0.59 10.88
CA THR A 201 10.28 0.48 10.01
C THR A 201 10.70 -0.96 9.77
N ASP A 202 10.17 -1.92 10.53
CA ASP A 202 10.46 -3.34 10.35
C ASP A 202 9.76 -3.91 9.11
N TYR A 203 8.78 -3.18 8.55
CA TYR A 203 8.03 -3.60 7.37
C TYR A 203 8.16 -2.62 6.22
N ASN A 204 8.25 -3.14 5.00
CA ASN A 204 8.31 -2.35 3.76
C ASN A 204 6.92 -1.82 3.35
N VAL A 205 6.30 -1.02 4.23
CA VAL A 205 5.03 -0.33 3.97
C VAL A 205 5.10 1.07 4.56
N PHE A 206 4.71 2.05 3.76
CA PHE A 206 4.54 3.43 4.20
C PHE A 206 3.14 3.95 3.90
N GLU A 207 2.71 4.95 4.66
CA GLU A 207 1.48 5.68 4.39
C GLU A 207 1.82 7.00 3.69
N VAL A 208 1.01 7.35 2.69
CA VAL A 208 1.14 8.60 1.96
C VAL A 208 -0.13 9.43 2.12
N SER A 209 0.04 10.73 2.30
CA SER A 209 -1.04 11.71 2.26
C SER A 209 -0.58 12.93 1.49
N PHE A 210 -1.26 13.29 0.40
CA PHE A 210 -0.87 14.42 -0.43
C PHE A 210 -2.08 15.13 -1.02
N LYS A 211 -1.95 16.45 -1.20
CA LYS A 211 -2.91 17.26 -1.93
C LYS A 211 -2.47 17.39 -3.38
N ALA A 212 -3.35 17.03 -4.30
CA ALA A 212 -3.22 17.33 -5.71
C ALA A 212 -3.94 18.66 -6.01
N SER A 213 -3.33 19.53 -6.82
CA SER A 213 -3.89 20.85 -7.15
C SER A 213 -3.47 21.29 -8.55
N ASN A 214 -4.29 22.14 -9.17
CA ASN A 214 -4.07 22.64 -10.54
C ASN A 214 -3.96 21.53 -11.59
N CYS A 215 -4.64 20.41 -11.36
CA CYS A 215 -4.62 19.29 -12.28
C CYS A 215 -5.46 19.65 -13.51
N GLY A 216 -4.80 19.76 -14.67
CA GLY A 216 -5.41 20.15 -15.94
C GLY A 216 -5.93 18.96 -16.75
N GLY A 217 -6.54 19.26 -17.91
CA GLY A 217 -7.12 18.27 -18.82
C GLY A 217 -8.65 18.13 -18.69
N SER A 218 -9.26 17.31 -19.54
CA SER A 218 -10.72 17.07 -19.55
C SER A 218 -11.26 16.57 -18.22
N ASP A 219 -10.45 15.79 -17.49
CA ASP A 219 -10.78 15.19 -16.19
C ASP A 219 -9.89 15.72 -15.07
N GLY A 220 -9.16 16.82 -15.33
CA GLY A 220 -8.19 17.37 -14.41
C GLY A 220 -8.79 17.87 -13.11
N GLU A 221 -9.98 18.49 -13.18
CA GLU A 221 -10.64 19.02 -11.99
C GLU A 221 -11.01 17.92 -10.98
N LEU A 222 -11.39 16.73 -11.45
CA LEU A 222 -11.70 15.57 -10.60
C LEU A 222 -10.47 15.05 -9.87
N ARG A 223 -9.25 15.31 -10.39
CA ARG A 223 -7.99 14.90 -9.76
C ARG A 223 -7.51 15.87 -8.68
N ASN A 224 -8.18 17.02 -8.49
CA ASN A 224 -7.84 17.93 -7.40
C ASN A 224 -8.48 17.43 -6.11
N GLY A 225 -7.66 17.06 -5.13
CA GLY A 225 -8.17 16.45 -3.91
C GLY A 225 -7.10 16.18 -2.87
N GLN A 226 -7.54 15.74 -1.70
CA GLN A 226 -6.66 15.26 -0.64
C GLN A 226 -6.63 13.74 -0.69
N TYR A 227 -5.53 13.20 -1.21
CA TYR A 227 -5.33 11.76 -1.34
C TYR A 227 -4.75 11.19 -0.06
N SER A 228 -5.12 9.95 0.24
CA SER A 228 -4.49 9.11 1.24
C SER A 228 -4.35 7.70 0.72
N GLY A 229 -3.27 7.03 1.10
CA GLY A 229 -2.92 5.76 0.50
C GLY A 229 -1.78 5.04 1.19
N LEU A 230 -1.37 3.93 0.59
CA LEU A 230 -0.26 3.10 1.05
C LEU A 230 0.69 2.81 -0.12
N GLY A 231 1.93 2.54 0.23
CA GLY A 231 2.95 2.17 -0.73
C GLY A 231 4.08 1.37 -0.11
N ALA A 232 5.03 1.03 -0.95
CA ALA A 232 6.24 0.29 -0.61
C ALA A 232 7.41 0.72 -1.50
N TYR A 233 8.63 0.39 -1.09
CA TYR A 233 9.86 0.67 -1.82
C TYR A 233 10.49 -0.63 -2.32
N ASP A 234 10.86 -0.67 -3.59
CA ASP A 234 11.64 -1.76 -4.17
C ASP A 234 13.08 -1.28 -4.45
N PRO A 235 14.04 -1.61 -3.58
CA PRO A 235 15.44 -1.20 -3.77
C PRO A 235 16.14 -1.95 -4.91
N GLU A 236 15.61 -3.07 -5.41
CA GLU A 236 16.20 -3.76 -6.56
C GLU A 236 15.89 -3.05 -7.87
N LYS A 237 14.79 -2.27 -7.88
CA LYS A 237 14.37 -1.45 -9.02
C LYS A 237 14.59 0.04 -8.82
N ASP A 238 15.07 0.44 -7.64
CA ASP A 238 15.07 1.84 -7.19
C ASP A 238 13.70 2.51 -7.41
N GLU A 239 12.63 1.80 -7.06
CA GLU A 239 11.25 2.17 -7.37
C GLU A 239 10.44 2.41 -6.10
N VAL A 240 9.71 3.53 -6.03
CA VAL A 240 8.62 3.71 -5.05
C VAL A 240 7.29 3.52 -5.75
N GLN A 241 6.42 2.75 -5.12
CA GLN A 241 5.06 2.52 -5.57
C GLN A 241 4.08 2.90 -4.48
N PHE A 242 3.04 3.65 -4.82
CA PHE A 242 1.94 3.90 -3.90
C PHE A 242 0.62 4.10 -4.63
N LEU A 243 -0.45 3.76 -3.91
CA LEU A 243 -1.82 3.79 -4.37
C LEU A 243 -2.64 4.55 -3.32
N GLY A 244 -3.57 5.39 -3.76
CA GLY A 244 -4.43 6.12 -2.84
C GLY A 244 -5.64 6.71 -3.52
N SER A 245 -6.54 7.27 -2.71
CA SER A 245 -7.73 7.95 -3.20
C SER A 245 -8.03 9.19 -2.34
N ASP A 246 -8.72 10.15 -2.94
CA ASP A 246 -9.36 11.27 -2.25
C ASP A 246 -10.82 10.98 -1.83
N GLY A 247 -11.29 9.76 -2.07
CA GLY A 247 -12.66 9.32 -1.82
C GLY A 247 -13.56 9.35 -3.05
N GLU A 248 -13.11 9.92 -4.18
CA GLU A 248 -13.84 9.92 -5.45
C GLU A 248 -12.98 9.35 -6.60
N VAL A 249 -11.68 9.63 -6.59
CA VAL A 249 -10.73 9.29 -7.64
C VAL A 249 -9.60 8.45 -7.05
N ALA A 250 -9.15 7.45 -7.81
CA ALA A 250 -7.96 6.67 -7.47
C ALA A 250 -6.70 7.22 -8.17
N ALA A 251 -5.58 7.18 -7.47
CA ALA A 251 -4.27 7.54 -7.96
C ALA A 251 -3.28 6.40 -7.72
N ALA A 252 -2.45 6.13 -8.72
CA ALA A 252 -1.34 5.19 -8.65
C ALA A 252 -0.06 5.91 -9.11
N PHE A 253 1.04 5.68 -8.40
CA PHE A 253 2.36 6.13 -8.78
C PHE A 253 3.33 4.96 -8.66
N LEU A 254 4.06 4.68 -9.74
CA LEU A 254 5.12 3.68 -9.82
C LEU A 254 6.34 4.38 -10.42
N GLY A 255 7.12 5.03 -9.57
CA GLY A 255 8.20 5.92 -9.99
C GLY A 255 9.56 5.30 -9.75
N THR A 256 10.43 5.38 -10.76
CA THR A 256 11.84 4.98 -10.65
C THR A 256 12.70 6.19 -10.31
N ARG A 257 13.73 5.99 -9.49
CA ARG A 257 14.70 7.01 -9.08
C ARG A 257 15.40 7.60 -10.32
N THR A 258 15.61 8.92 -10.34
CA THR A 258 16.21 9.65 -11.46
C THR A 258 17.41 10.48 -11.07
#